data_AF-A0A5P2CCT6-F1
#
_entry.id   AF-A0A5P2CCT6-F1
#
_cell.length_a   1.000
_cell.length_b   1.000
_cell.length_c   1.000
_cell.angle_alpha   90.00
_cell.angle_beta   90.00
_cell.angle_gamma   90.00
#
_symmetry.space_group_name_H-M   'P 1'
#
loop_
_entity.id
_entity.type
_entity.pdbx_description
1 polymer ?
#
loop_
_entity_poly.entity_id
_entity_poly.type
_entity_poly.pdbx_seq_one_letter_code
_entity_poly.pdbx_strand_id
1 'polypeptide(L)' 'MAGLIRRVWREVYAALQAYGAIYVSVARPAEDLAPPAAPRRGGPPAGHPERLCPEVALSPVERALNRQLETGP' A
#
# COMPACT_ATOMS: atom_id res chain seq x y z
N MET A 1 31.17 -1.09 24.27
CA MET A 1 31.05 -0.51 22.90
C MET A 1 29.77 -0.93 22.19
N ALA A 2 29.42 -2.22 22.13
CA ALA A 2 28.24 -2.73 21.42
C ALA A 2 26.88 -2.12 21.86
N GLY A 3 26.70 -1.83 23.15
CA GLY A 3 25.46 -1.21 23.66
C GLY A 3 25.27 0.24 23.21
N LEU A 4 26.36 1.01 23.13
CA LEU A 4 26.34 2.39 22.62
C LEU A 4 26.01 2.41 21.13
N ILE A 5 26.68 1.53 20.37
CA ILE A 5 26.44 1.36 18.94
C ILE A 5 24.96 1.00 18.68
N ARG A 6 24.40 0.06 19.44
CA ARG A 6 22.98 -0.33 19.33
C ARG A 6 22.03 0.84 19.64
N ARG A 7 22.36 1.65 20.64
CA ARG A 7 21.56 2.81 21.03
C ARG A 7 21.55 3.85 19.90
N VAL A 8 22.71 4.19 19.35
CA VAL A 8 22.83 5.13 18.23
C VAL A 8 22.05 4.65 17.01
N TRP A 9 22.19 3.38 16.64
CA TRP A 9 21.44 2.80 15.51
C TRP A 9 19.92 2.89 15.69
N ARG A 10 19.42 2.68 16.91
CA ARG A 10 17.99 2.79 17.21
C ARG A 10 17.49 4.22 17.01
N GLU A 11 18.20 5.22 17.51
CA GLU A 11 17.78 6.63 17.38
C GLU A 11 17.84 7.09 15.92
N VAL A 12 18.87 6.68 15.18
CA VAL A 12 18.99 6.95 13.74
C VAL A 12 17.82 6.34 12.97
N TYR A 13 17.48 5.08 13.22
CA TYR A 13 16.36 4.41 12.57
C TYR A 13 15.01 5.09 12.88
N ALA A 14 14.79 5.52 14.13
CA ALA A 14 13.59 6.25 14.52
C ALA A 14 13.48 7.60 13.79
N ALA A 15 14.57 8.35 13.69
CA ALA A 15 14.59 9.63 12.99
C ALA A 15 14.29 9.47 11.49
N LEU A 16 14.81 8.41 10.87
CA LEU A 16 14.58 8.16 9.45
C LEU A 16 13.15 7.68 9.16
N GLN A 17 12.54 6.89 10.05
CA GLN A 17 11.12 6.57 9.96
C GLN A 17 10.24 7.82 10.09
N ALA A 18 10.55 8.71 11.05
CA ALA A 18 9.82 9.97 11.23
C ALA A 18 9.97 10.91 10.02
N TYR A 19 11.12 10.89 9.35
CA TYR A 19 11.36 11.60 8.09
C TYR A 19 10.58 11.00 6.90
N GLY A 20 9.99 9.80 7.06
CA GLY A 20 9.30 9.10 5.98
C GLY A 20 10.24 8.36 5.02
N ALA A 21 11.50 8.12 5.42
CA ALA A 21 12.40 7.30 4.63
C ALA A 21 11.94 5.82 4.69
N ILE A 22 11.45 5.33 3.55
CA ILE A 22 11.08 3.92 3.38
C ILE A 22 12.35 3.13 3.06
N TYR A 23 12.85 2.38 4.04
CA TYR A 23 13.92 1.40 3.82
C TYR A 23 13.30 0.12 3.26
N VAL A 24 13.25 0.02 1.94
CA VAL A 24 12.97 -1.26 1.28
C VAL A 24 14.20 -2.13 1.46
N SER A 25 14.20 -3.00 2.48
CA SER A 25 15.17 -4.09 2.52
C SER A 25 14.96 -4.95 1.29
N VAL A 26 16.04 -5.46 0.67
CA VAL A 26 15.98 -6.48 -0.38
C VAL A 26 14.96 -7.53 0.06
N ALA A 27 13.92 -7.73 -0.75
CA ALA A 27 12.81 -8.61 -0.43
C ALA A 27 13.36 -9.91 0.16
N ARG A 28 13.05 -10.20 1.42
CA ARG A 28 13.30 -11.55 1.93
C ARG A 28 12.54 -12.50 1.00
N PRO A 29 13.15 -13.60 0.54
CA PRO A 29 12.37 -14.66 -0.09
C PRO A 29 11.23 -14.98 0.88
N ALA A 30 10.00 -14.90 0.40
CA ALA A 30 8.82 -15.17 1.19
C ALA A 30 8.90 -16.63 1.65
N GLU A 31 9.39 -16.87 2.87
CA GLU A 31 9.20 -18.13 3.55
C GLU A 31 7.70 -18.28 3.76
N ASP A 32 7.05 -19.11 2.93
CA ASP A 32 5.72 -19.71 3.07
C ASP A 32 4.69 -18.93 3.92
N LEU A 33 4.60 -17.62 3.70
CA LEU A 33 3.44 -16.87 4.15
C LEU A 33 2.30 -17.36 3.27
N ALA A 34 1.33 -18.05 3.90
CA ALA A 34 0.09 -18.44 3.25
C ALA A 34 -0.39 -17.29 2.34
N PRO A 35 -0.74 -17.57 1.08
CA PRO A 35 -1.08 -16.51 0.13
C PRO A 35 -2.09 -15.58 0.79
N PRO A 36 -1.87 -14.25 0.78
CA PRO A 36 -2.81 -13.32 1.37
C PRO A 36 -4.19 -13.65 0.80
N ALA A 37 -5.19 -13.74 1.68
CA ALA A 37 -6.55 -14.06 1.29
C ALA A 37 -6.90 -13.22 0.06
N ALA A 38 -7.30 -13.89 -1.02
CA ALA A 38 -7.55 -13.23 -2.31
C ALA A 38 -8.38 -11.97 -2.05
N PRO A 39 -8.00 -10.80 -2.62
CA PRO A 39 -8.74 -9.57 -2.43
C PRO A 39 -10.22 -9.88 -2.69
N ARG A 40 -11.08 -9.59 -1.69
CA ARG A 40 -12.51 -9.72 -1.91
C ARG A 40 -12.83 -8.87 -3.14
N ARG A 41 -13.47 -9.47 -4.15
CA ARG A 41 -13.84 -8.79 -5.41
C ARG A 41 -14.82 -7.61 -5.23
N GLY A 42 -15.21 -7.31 -4.00
CA GLY A 42 -15.97 -6.11 -3.67
C GLY A 42 -15.02 -5.02 -3.23
N GLY A 43 -15.11 -3.86 -3.89
CA GLY A 43 -14.40 -2.66 -3.47
C GLY A 43 -14.76 -2.21 -2.04
N PRO A 44 -14.37 -0.99 -1.65
CA PRO A 44 -14.58 -0.49 -0.29
C PRO A 44 -16.04 -0.63 0.19
N PRO A 45 -16.28 -0.84 1.49
CA PRO A 45 -17.62 -0.98 2.04
C PRO A 45 -18.47 0.29 1.81
N ALA A 46 -19.79 0.17 1.95
CA ALA A 46 -20.68 1.33 1.85
C ALA A 46 -20.32 2.40 2.89
N GLY A 47 -20.26 3.67 2.45
CA GLY A 47 -19.86 4.80 3.29
C GLY A 47 -18.35 5.02 3.41
N HIS A 48 -17.51 4.19 2.78
CA HIS A 48 -16.06 4.42 2.78
C HIS A 48 -15.69 5.64 1.91
N PRO A 49 -14.80 6.54 2.37
CA PRO A 49 -14.45 7.75 1.63
C PRO A 49 -13.78 7.49 0.27
N GLU A 50 -13.14 6.32 0.13
CA GLU A 50 -12.50 5.90 -1.12
C GLU A 50 -13.47 5.25 -2.13
N ARG A 51 -14.75 5.09 -1.77
CA ARG A 51 -15.74 4.56 -2.69
C ARG A 51 -16.18 5.65 -3.66
N LEU A 52 -16.14 5.37 -4.96
CA LEU A 52 -16.73 6.25 -5.96
C LEU A 52 -18.20 6.50 -5.65
N CYS A 53 -18.67 7.75 -5.78
CA CYS A 53 -20.08 8.11 -5.61
C CYS A 53 -20.89 7.51 -6.77
N PRO A 54 -21.68 6.44 -6.55
CA PRO A 54 -22.37 5.77 -7.66
C PRO A 54 -23.46 6.63 -8.31
N GLU A 55 -23.92 7.68 -7.62
CA GLU A 55 -24.92 8.64 -8.11
C GLU A 55 -24.31 9.68 -9.06
N VAL A 56 -22.98 9.82 -9.06
CA VAL A 56 -22.27 10.76 -9.93
C VAL A 56 -21.79 10.01 -11.17
N ALA A 57 -22.29 10.42 -12.33
CA ALA A 57 -21.85 9.85 -13.59
C ALA A 57 -20.35 10.11 -13.82
N LEU A 58 -19.63 9.07 -14.22
CA LEU A 58 -18.21 9.19 -14.59
C LEU A 58 -18.04 10.16 -15.77
N SER A 59 -17.06 11.05 -15.65
CA SER A 59 -16.61 11.91 -16.75
C SER A 59 -16.14 11.07 -17.95
N PRO A 60 -16.05 11.66 -19.16
CA PRO A 60 -15.55 10.95 -20.33
C PRO A 60 -14.16 10.30 -20.13
N VAL A 61 -13.27 10.97 -19.38
CA VAL A 61 -11.91 10.49 -19.08
C VAL A 61 -11.96 9.31 -18.11
N GLU A 62 -12.72 9.42 -17.02
CA GLU A 62 -12.86 8.34 -16.03
C GLU A 62 -13.50 7.09 -16.64
N ARG A 63 -14.47 7.24 -17.55
CA ARG A 63 -15.01 6.09 -18.30
C ARG A 63 -13.96 5.41 -19.17
N ALA A 64 -13.07 6.18 -19.80
CA ALA A 64 -12.01 5.62 -20.62
C ALA A 64 -11.01 4.81 -19.77
N LEU A 65 -10.63 5.34 -18.60
CA LEU A 65 -9.78 4.64 -17.64
C LEU A 65 -10.46 3.39 -17.07
N ASN A 66 -11.74 3.47 -16.71
CA ASN A 66 -12.48 2.32 -16.18
C ASN A 66 -12.53 1.16 -17.20
N ARG A 67 -12.71 1.47 -18.50
CA ARG A 67 -12.60 0.45 -19.55
C ARG A 67 -11.22 -0.19 -19.60
N GLN A 68 -10.15 0.60 -19.50
CA GLN A 68 -8.78 0.05 -19.49
C GLN A 68 -8.56 -0.89 -18.31
N LEU A 69 -9.07 -0.55 -17.12
CA LEU A 69 -8.98 -1.39 -15.94
C LEU A 69 -9.78 -2.70 -16.08
N GLU A 70 -10.96 -2.65 -16.68
CA GLU A 70 -11.79 -3.83 -16.96
C GLU A 70 -11.15 -4.78 -17.98
N THR A 71 -10.37 -4.24 -18.92
CA THR A 71 -9.76 -5.06 -19.99
C THR A 71 -8.45 -5.71 -19.52
N GLY A 72 -7.80 -5.18 -18.47
CA GLY A 72 -6.52 -5.68 -17.95
C GLY A 72 -5.37 -5.58 -18.97
N PRO A 73 -4.11 -5.80 -18.55
CA PRO A 73 -3.04 -6.18 -19.48
C PRO A 73 -3.23 -7.61 -20.01
#